data_AF-A0A1A8DPH2-F1
#
_entry.id   AF-A0A1A8DPH2-F1
#
_cell.length_a   1.000
_cell.length_b   1.000
_cell.length_c   1.000
_cell.angle_alpha   90.00
_cell.angle_beta   90.00
_cell.angle_gamma   90.00
#
_symmetry.space_group_name_H-M   'P 1'
#
loop_
_entity.id
_entity.type
_entity.pdbx_description
1 polymer ?
#
loop_
_entity_poly.entity_id
_entity_poly.type
_entity_poly.pdbx_seq_one_letter_code
_entity_poly.pdbx_strand_id
1 'polypeptide(L)'
;NLPLPELPNTERRPSSPRLSISLSQSSLLWRELEDVRYSPDLELLTEDQRRLQEVRFEVVTSEASYCRSLDIVVDHFVKSKQL
;
A
#
# COMPACT_ATOMS: atom_id res chain seq x y z
N ASN A 1 -41.46 -15.27 5.62
CA ASN A 1 -40.57 -14.74 4.56
C ASN A 1 -40.21 -13.32 4.92
N LEU A 2 -39.11 -13.14 5.66
CA LEU A 2 -38.56 -11.82 5.99
C LEU A 2 -37.67 -11.36 4.82
N PRO A 3 -37.83 -10.13 4.29
CA PRO A 3 -36.98 -9.65 3.21
C PRO A 3 -35.56 -9.38 3.72
N LEU A 4 -34.56 -9.82 2.95
CA LEU A 4 -33.15 -9.55 3.20
C LEU A 4 -32.85 -8.04 3.08
N PRO A 5 -31.95 -7.48 3.89
CA PRO A 5 -31.57 -6.07 3.78
C PRO A 5 -30.85 -5.85 2.44
N GLU A 6 -31.30 -4.87 1.65
CA GLU A 6 -30.61 -4.44 0.43
C GLU A 6 -29.18 -4.01 0.75
N LEU A 7 -28.20 -4.62 0.07
CA LEU A 7 -26.81 -4.21 0.12
C LEU A 7 -26.72 -2.75 -0.37
N PRO A 8 -26.06 -1.86 0.38
CA PRO A 8 -25.93 -0.47 -0.04
C PRO A 8 -25.22 -0.43 -1.40
N ASN A 9 -25.79 0.36 -2.31
CA ASN A 9 -25.31 0.63 -3.66
C ASN A 9 -23.79 0.63 -3.73
N THR A 10 -23.26 -0.07 -4.74
CA THR A 10 -21.85 -0.02 -5.16
C THR A 10 -21.53 1.35 -5.77
N GLU A 11 -21.75 2.40 -4.98
CA GLU A 11 -21.26 3.74 -5.30
C GLU A 11 -19.74 3.63 -5.31
N ARG A 12 -19.17 3.84 -6.50
CA ARG A 12 -17.75 3.81 -6.80
C ARG A 12 -16.95 4.26 -5.59
N ARG A 13 -16.32 3.29 -4.92
CA ARG A 13 -15.38 3.58 -3.83
C ARG A 13 -14.43 4.66 -4.35
N PRO A 14 -14.39 5.86 -3.75
CA PRO A 14 -13.53 6.93 -4.21
C PRO A 14 -12.11 6.39 -4.33
N SER A 15 -11.37 6.83 -5.35
CA SER A 15 -9.94 6.53 -5.45
C SER A 15 -9.32 6.88 -4.10
N SER A 16 -8.82 5.86 -3.39
CA SER A 16 -8.16 6.06 -2.12
C SER A 16 -7.10 7.13 -2.32
N PRO A 17 -6.99 8.13 -1.44
CA PRO A 17 -5.92 9.12 -1.53
C PRO A 17 -4.59 8.36 -1.45
N ARG A 18 -3.83 8.35 -2.55
CA ARG A 18 -2.48 7.76 -2.57
C ARG A 18 -1.63 8.59 -1.62
N LEU A 19 -1.08 7.96 -0.59
CA LEU A 19 -0.09 8.61 0.27
C LEU A 19 1.23 8.62 -0.48
N SER A 20 1.41 9.58 -1.39
CA SER A 20 2.68 9.75 -2.11
C SER A 20 3.73 10.35 -1.18
N ILE A 21 4.36 9.52 -0.35
CA ILE A 21 5.58 9.90 0.39
C ILE A 21 6.78 9.60 -0.53
N SER A 22 7.27 10.67 -1.15
CA SER A 22 8.51 10.65 -1.92
C SER A 22 9.70 10.75 -0.98
N LEU A 23 10.40 9.63 -0.78
CA LEU A 23 11.77 9.59 -0.28
C LEU A 23 12.57 8.68 -1.21
N SER A 24 12.89 9.19 -2.40
CA SER A 24 13.82 8.62 -3.41
C SER A 24 13.53 7.22 -3.99
N GLN A 25 12.60 6.45 -3.42
CA GLN A 25 12.08 5.24 -4.05
C GLN A 25 10.77 5.61 -4.73
N SER A 26 10.80 5.55 -6.06
CA SER A 26 9.66 5.68 -6.96
C SER A 26 8.44 5.01 -6.35
N SER A 27 7.28 5.66 -6.42
CA SER A 27 6.00 5.06 -6.03
C SER A 27 5.65 3.89 -6.98
N LEU A 28 6.37 2.79 -6.86
CA LEU A 28 6.21 1.61 -7.68
C LEU A 28 4.85 1.00 -7.35
N LEU A 29 4.07 0.70 -8.38
CA LEU A 29 2.89 -0.13 -8.22
C LEU A 29 3.35 -1.57 -7.95
N TRP A 30 2.52 -2.32 -7.22
CA TRP A 30 2.78 -3.75 -7.00
C TRP A 30 2.98 -4.50 -8.32
N ARG A 31 2.20 -4.13 -9.35
CA ARG A 31 2.29 -4.68 -10.71
C ARG A 31 3.57 -4.34 -11.47
N GLU A 32 4.32 -3.33 -11.04
CA GLU A 32 5.55 -2.88 -11.71
C GLU A 32 6.79 -3.62 -11.22
N LEU A 33 6.68 -4.39 -10.14
CA LEU A 33 7.74 -5.26 -9.65
C LEU A 33 8.06 -6.31 -10.71
N GLU A 34 9.34 -6.53 -11.03
CA GLU A 34 9.75 -7.47 -12.10
C GLU A 34 9.15 -8.87 -11.86
N ASP A 35 9.23 -9.37 -10.64
CA ASP A 35 8.67 -10.68 -10.26
C ASP A 35 7.15 -10.79 -10.45
N VAL A 36 6.44 -9.67 -10.33
CA VAL A 36 4.97 -9.62 -10.48
C VAL A 36 4.60 -9.39 -11.94
N ARG A 37 5.33 -8.51 -12.64
CA ARG A 37 5.08 -8.13 -14.03
C ARG A 37 5.22 -9.30 -14.99
N TYR A 38 6.17 -10.19 -14.72
CA TYR A 38 6.39 -11.39 -15.54
C TYR A 38 5.63 -12.62 -15.02
N SER A 39 4.80 -12.46 -13.98
CA SER A 39 4.00 -13.56 -13.45
C SER A 39 2.76 -13.82 -14.32
N PRO A 40 2.52 -15.08 -14.75
CA PRO A 40 1.29 -15.44 -15.44
C PRO A 40 0.05 -15.28 -14.54
N ASP A 41 0.24 -15.27 -13.22
CA ASP A 41 -0.85 -15.10 -12.26
C ASP A 41 -1.45 -13.69 -12.31
N LEU A 42 -0.68 -12.69 -12.77
CA LEU A 42 -1.17 -11.32 -12.84
C LEU A 42 -2.34 -11.16 -13.82
N GLU A 43 -2.34 -11.94 -14.90
CA GLU A 43 -3.41 -11.98 -15.90
C GLU A 43 -4.66 -12.70 -15.39
N LEU A 44 -4.49 -13.65 -14.45
CA LEU A 44 -5.58 -14.41 -13.83
C LEU A 44 -6.35 -13.61 -12.77
N LEU A 45 -5.78 -12.52 -12.26
CA LEU A 45 -6.43 -11.68 -11.26
C LEU A 45 -7.53 -10.80 -11.87
N THR A 46 -8.66 -10.67 -11.18
CA THR A 46 -9.67 -9.66 -11.52
C THR A 46 -9.17 -8.26 -11.16
N GLU A 47 -9.78 -7.20 -11.70
CA GLU A 47 -9.35 -5.82 -11.38
C GLU A 47 -9.48 -5.51 -9.88
N ASP A 48 -10.51 -6.01 -9.21
CA ASP A 48 -10.67 -5.83 -7.76
C ASP A 48 -9.56 -6.54 -6.97
N GLN A 49 -9.14 -7.73 -7.39
CA GLN A 49 -8.03 -8.44 -6.75
C GLN A 49 -6.70 -7.71 -6.98
N ARG A 50 -6.47 -7.19 -8.19
CA ARG A 50 -5.28 -6.36 -8.47
C ARG A 50 -5.27 -5.11 -7.61
N ARG A 51 -6.40 -4.39 -7.53
CA ARG A 51 -6.54 -3.20 -6.67
C ARG A 51 -6.30 -3.55 -5.19
N LEU A 52 -6.78 -4.69 -4.72
CA LEU A 52 -6.52 -5.15 -3.36
C LEU A 52 -5.03 -5.40 -3.11
N GLN A 53 -4.33 -6.02 -4.06
CA GLN A 53 -2.87 -6.22 -3.95
C GLN A 53 -2.11 -4.90 -3.96
N GLU A 54 -2.48 -3.94 -4.80
CA GLU A 54 -1.90 -2.59 -4.78
C GLU A 54 -2.03 -1.92 -3.41
N VAL A 55 -3.22 -1.97 -2.80
CA VAL A 55 -3.46 -1.39 -1.48
C VAL A 55 -2.63 -2.10 -0.40
N ARG A 56 -2.54 -3.43 -0.45
CA ARG A 56 -1.72 -4.19 0.49
C ARG A 56 -0.24 -3.84 0.36
N PHE A 57 0.24 -3.72 -0.87
CA PHE A 57 1.62 -3.33 -1.15
C PHE A 57 1.91 -1.91 -0.66
N GLU A 58 0.99 -0.96 -0.87
CA GLU A 58 1.10 0.40 -0.34
C GLU A 58 1.23 0.40 1.18
N VAL A 59 0.37 -0.35 1.89
CA VAL A 59 0.41 -0.47 3.36
C VAL A 59 1.75 -1.04 3.83
N VAL A 60 2.20 -2.17 3.27
CA VAL A 60 3.45 -2.80 3.71
C VAL A 60 4.65 -1.88 3.45
N THR A 61 4.68 -1.22 2.29
CA THR A 61 5.77 -0.31 1.91
C THR A 61 5.76 0.97 2.75
N SER A 62 4.58 1.50 3.08
CA SER A 62 4.45 2.66 3.96
C SER A 62 4.87 2.32 5.39
N GLU A 63 4.53 1.13 5.91
CA GLU A 63 4.96 0.68 7.24
C GLU A 63 6.49 0.50 7.29
N ALA A 64 7.10 -0.11 6.28
CA ALA A 64 8.56 -0.23 6.21
C ALA A 64 9.25 1.15 6.19
N SER A 65 8.68 2.09 5.44
CA SER A 65 9.17 3.48 5.40
C SER A 65 8.99 4.19 6.75
N TYR A 66 7.88 3.93 7.44
CA TYR A 66 7.63 4.45 8.78
C TYR A 66 8.64 3.92 9.80
N CYS A 67 8.89 2.60 9.82
CA CYS A 67 9.92 1.99 10.65
C CYS A 67 11.30 2.60 10.38
N ARG A 68 11.69 2.77 9.11
CA ARG A 68 12.96 3.41 8.74
C ARG A 68 13.06 4.85 9.24
N SER A 69 11.96 5.61 9.13
CA SER A 69 11.89 6.97 9.66
C SER A 69 12.08 7.00 11.18
N LEU A 70 11.43 6.07 11.90
CA LEU A 70 11.60 5.93 13.34
C LEU A 70 13.04 5.55 13.72
N ASP A 71 13.67 4.62 12.99
CA ASP A 71 15.05 4.22 13.22
C ASP A 71 16.01 5.41 13.08
N ILE A 72 15.82 6.24 12.05
CA ILE A 72 16.58 7.48 11.86
C ILE A 72 16.37 8.41 13.06
N VAL A 73 15.13 8.63 13.49
CA VAL A 73 14.85 9.50 14.63
C VAL A 73 15.49 8.98 15.92
N VAL A 74 15.41 7.67 16.18
CA VAL A 74 16.02 7.06 17.36
C VAL A 74 17.54 7.19 17.31
N ASP A 75 18.16 6.90 16.18
CA ASP A 75 19.61 6.98 16.04
C ASP A 75 20.13 8.41 16.20
N HIS A 76 19.46 9.37 15.55
CA HIS A 76 19.91 10.76 15.52
C HIS A 76 19.50 11.60 16.73
N PHE A 77 18.38 11.31 17.40
CA PHE A 77 17.89 12.13 18.51
C PHE A 77 17.96 11.43 19.85
N VAL A 78 17.70 10.13 19.90
CA VAL A 78 17.68 9.38 21.17
C VAL A 78 19.09 8.87 21.53
N LYS A 79 19.85 8.42 20.52
CA LYS A 79 21.23 7.92 20.72
C LYS A 79 22.31 8.99 20.52
N SER A 80 21.96 10.16 19.96
CA SER A 80 22.87 11.30 19.96
C SER A 80 23.15 11.72 21.40
N LYS A 81 24.36 11.44 21.87
CA LYS A 81 24.88 11.98 23.12
C LYS A 81 24.69 13.50 23.09
N GLN A 82 24.06 14.05 24.11
CA GLN A 82 24.18 15.47 24.41
C GLN A 82 25.68 15.84 24.37
N LEU A 83 26.05 16.73 23.46
CA LEU A 83 27.34 17.41 23.49
C LEU A 83 27.37 18.40 24.66
#